data_AF-A0A969V636-F1
#
_entry.id   AF-A0A969V636-F1
#
_cell.length_a   1.000
_cell.length_b   1.000
_cell.length_c   1.000
_cell.angle_alpha   90.00
_cell.angle_beta   90.00
_cell.angle_gamma   90.00
#
_symmetry.space_group_name_H-M   'P 1'
#
loop_
_entity.id
_entity.type
_entity.pdbx_description
1 polymer ?
#
loop_
_entity_poly.entity_id
_entity_poly.type
_entity_poly.pdbx_seq_one_letter_code
_entity_poly.pdbx_strand_id
1 'polypeptide(L)'
;MTKIASFDVFDTVLTRAFGSPQSGAILLGKKVQDLSLLQYTPEAFARARIDAQIRAFRNAGGIDSQLNLHQIYVELANALGLNEKQRDELMNLELELEAKLIHPVPLAKELVQAARDRTSVSSSYPICI
;
A
#
# COMPACT_ATOMS: atom_id res chain seq x y z
N MET A 1 -8.97 -31.15 -8.27
CA MET A 1 -8.58 -30.31 -7.12
C MET A 1 -7.86 -29.08 -7.67
N THR A 2 -8.44 -27.89 -7.51
CA THR A 2 -7.79 -26.65 -7.96
C THR A 2 -6.61 -26.36 -7.05
N LYS A 3 -5.40 -26.25 -7.60
CA LYS A 3 -4.22 -25.85 -6.83
C LYS A 3 -4.19 -24.32 -6.76
N ILE A 4 -4.19 -23.79 -5.54
CA ILE A 4 -4.10 -22.35 -5.26
C ILE A 4 -2.68 -22.06 -4.77
N ALA A 5 -2.06 -21.03 -5.34
CA ALA A 5 -0.83 -20.45 -4.82
C ALA A 5 -1.17 -19.09 -4.20
N SER A 6 -0.73 -18.85 -2.96
CA SER A 6 -0.88 -17.57 -2.28
C SER A 6 0.50 -16.93 -2.10
N PHE A 7 0.59 -15.63 -2.32
CA PHE A 7 1.79 -14.84 -2.15
C PHE A 7 1.46 -13.66 -1.25
N ASP A 8 2.34 -13.38 -0.29
CA ASP A 8 2.36 -12.07 0.34
C ASP A 8 2.84 -11.02 -0.67
N VAL A 9 2.53 -9.75 -0.44
CA VAL A 9 2.82 -8.65 -1.37
C VAL A 9 4.21 -8.09 -1.11
N PHE A 10 4.38 -7.42 0.04
CA PHE A 10 5.58 -6.65 0.34
C PHE A 10 6.71 -7.56 0.82
N ASP A 11 7.91 -7.28 0.32
CA ASP A 11 9.14 -8.05 0.52
C ASP A 11 9.05 -9.53 0.12
N THR A 12 8.01 -9.87 -0.65
CA THR A 12 7.80 -11.19 -1.28
C THR A 12 7.72 -11.06 -2.80
N VAL A 13 6.77 -10.29 -3.33
CA VAL A 13 6.65 -10.05 -4.79
C VAL A 13 7.01 -8.62 -5.20
N LEU A 14 6.78 -7.67 -4.31
CA LEU A 14 7.08 -6.26 -4.48
C LEU A 14 7.90 -5.79 -3.29
N THR A 15 8.89 -4.93 -3.50
CA THR A 15 9.63 -4.27 -2.43
C THR A 15 9.64 -2.77 -2.65
N ARG A 16 9.97 -2.01 -1.60
CA ARG A 16 9.97 -0.55 -1.60
C ARG A 16 11.38 -0.02 -1.67
N ALA A 17 11.58 1.09 -2.36
CA ALA A 17 12.84 1.83 -2.41
C ALA A 17 13.12 2.65 -1.13
N PHE A 18 12.54 2.26 0.01
CA PHE A 18 12.75 2.90 1.32
C PHE A 18 12.64 1.87 2.44
N GLY A 19 13.42 2.08 3.51
CA GLY A 19 13.69 1.03 4.50
C GLY A 19 12.51 0.64 5.39
N SER A 20 11.74 1.61 5.91
CA SER A 20 10.60 1.31 6.78
C SER A 20 9.31 1.91 6.23
N PRO A 21 8.13 1.29 6.44
CA PRO A 21 6.84 1.88 6.04
C PRO A 21 6.65 3.31 6.54
N GLN A 22 7.15 3.63 7.74
CA GLN A 22 7.08 4.98 8.31
C GLN A 22 7.91 6.01 7.52
N SER A 23 8.98 5.57 6.85
CA SER A 23 9.81 6.44 6.00
C SER A 23 9.03 7.00 4.82
N GLY A 24 8.03 6.25 4.31
CA GLY A 24 7.13 6.71 3.24
C GLY A 24 6.35 7.96 3.62
N ALA A 25 5.93 8.09 4.89
CA ALA A 25 5.20 9.27 5.36
C ALA A 25 6.06 10.55 5.34
N ILE A 26 7.38 10.44 5.61
CA ILE A 26 8.32 11.57 5.50
C ILE A 26 8.55 11.97 4.04
N LEU A 27 8.68 11.00 3.14
CA LEU A 27 8.80 11.27 1.70
C LEU A 27 7.54 11.95 1.16
N LEU A 28 6.36 11.51 1.61
CA LEU A 28 5.10 12.17 1.29
C LEU A 28 5.05 13.60 1.84
N GLY A 29 5.46 13.81 3.10
CA GLY A 29 5.54 15.14 3.69
C GLY A 29 6.44 16.10 2.91
N LYS A 30 7.58 15.62 2.40
CA LYS A 30 8.44 16.40 1.50
C LYS A 30 7.71 16.76 0.21
N LYS A 31 7.02 15.79 -0.40
CA LYS A 31 6.26 16.01 -1.64
C LYS A 31 5.12 17.03 -1.46
N VAL A 32 4.42 16.97 -0.32
CA VAL A 32 3.36 17.92 0.06
C VAL A 32 3.93 19.33 0.21
N GLN A 33 5.10 19.46 0.83
CA GLN A 33 5.81 20.74 0.97
C GLN A 33 6.27 21.28 -0.40
N ASP A 34 6.90 20.45 -1.23
CA ASP A 34 7.39 20.84 -2.57
C ASP A 34 6.25 21.36 -3.47
N LEU A 35 5.06 20.78 -3.33
CA LEU A 35 3.86 21.18 -4.06
C LEU A 35 3.08 22.33 -3.38
N SER A 36 3.55 22.82 -2.22
CA SER A 36 2.87 23.85 -1.43
C SER A 36 1.40 23.54 -1.11
N LEU A 37 1.06 22.25 -0.96
CA LEU A 37 -0.31 21.80 -0.73
C LEU A 37 -0.79 22.13 0.70
N LEU A 38 0.12 22.11 1.67
CA LEU A 38 -0.15 22.41 3.07
C LEU A 38 1.04 23.13 3.71
N GLN A 39 0.77 23.92 4.76
CA GLN A 39 1.79 24.64 5.52
C GLN A 39 2.26 23.83 6.74
N TYR A 40 2.82 22.65 6.49
CA TYR A 40 3.44 21.82 7.54
C TYR A 40 4.88 21.47 7.15
N THR A 41 5.75 21.28 8.14
CA THR A 41 7.03 20.62 7.87
C THR A 41 6.78 19.16 7.48
N PRO A 42 7.66 18.54 6.69
CA PRO A 42 7.55 17.13 6.32
C PRO A 42 7.38 16.19 7.53
N GLU A 43 8.08 16.47 8.63
CA GLU A 43 8.04 15.69 9.86
C GLU A 43 6.71 15.84 10.60
N ALA A 44 6.16 17.06 10.66
CA ALA A 44 4.88 17.32 11.30
C ALA A 44 3.74 16.63 10.52
N PHE A 45 3.78 16.73 9.19
CA PHE A 45 2.83 16.03 8.33
C PHE A 45 2.92 14.51 8.49
N ALA A 46 4.13 13.96 8.46
CA ALA A 46 4.36 12.52 8.60
C ALA A 46 3.82 11.99 9.94
N ARG A 47 4.03 12.74 11.04
CA ARG A 47 3.49 12.40 12.34
C ARG A 47 1.96 12.40 12.34
N ALA A 48 1.33 13.44 11.80
CA ALA A 48 -0.12 13.53 11.70
C ALA A 48 -0.72 12.36 10.89
N ARG A 49 -0.07 11.97 9.78
CA ARG A 49 -0.46 10.81 8.95
C ARG A 49 -0.34 9.51 9.76
N ILE A 50 0.79 9.27 10.43
CA ILE A 50 0.98 8.06 11.25
C ILE A 50 -0.06 7.98 12.37
N ASP A 51 -0.32 9.10 13.06
CA ASP A 51 -1.31 9.16 14.12
C ASP A 51 -2.73 8.90 13.59
N ALA A 52 -3.05 9.40 12.38
CA ALA A 52 -4.31 9.11 11.71
C ALA A 52 -4.46 7.62 11.39
N GLN A 53 -3.41 6.95 10.94
CA GLN A 53 -3.43 5.50 10.72
C GLN A 53 -3.71 4.73 12.02
N ILE A 54 -3.07 5.13 13.13
CA ILE A 54 -3.28 4.50 14.43
C ILE A 54 -4.71 4.71 14.92
N ARG A 55 -5.27 5.92 14.77
CA ARG A 55 -6.68 6.20 15.11
C ARG A 55 -7.62 5.38 14.25
N ALA A 56 -7.43 5.36 12.94
CA ALA A 56 -8.27 4.62 12.02
C ALA A 56 -8.26 3.11 12.33
N PHE A 57 -7.08 2.55 12.63
CA PHE A 57 -6.93 1.16 13.04
C PHE A 57 -7.71 0.84 14.34
N ARG A 58 -7.60 1.70 15.35
CA ARG A 58 -8.34 1.54 16.61
C ARG A 58 -9.85 1.66 16.40
N ASN A 59 -10.28 2.62 15.60
CA ASN A 59 -11.69 2.88 15.30
C ASN A 59 -12.32 1.75 14.47
N ALA A 60 -11.53 1.06 13.64
CA ALA A 60 -12.00 -0.05 12.81
C ALA A 60 -12.11 -1.39 13.58
N GLY A 61 -11.67 -1.45 14.84
CA GLY A 61 -11.74 -2.67 15.67
C GLY A 61 -10.41 -3.39 15.89
N GLY A 62 -9.28 -2.80 15.48
CA GLY A 62 -7.96 -3.34 15.76
C GLY A 62 -7.54 -4.50 14.85
N ILE A 63 -6.99 -5.58 15.43
CA ILE A 63 -6.30 -6.64 14.68
C ILE A 63 -7.21 -7.34 13.66
N ASP A 64 -8.50 -7.48 13.96
CA ASP A 64 -9.48 -8.14 13.08
C ASP A 64 -10.18 -7.15 12.12
N SER A 65 -9.71 -5.90 12.07
CA SER A 65 -10.33 -4.86 11.26
C SER A 65 -9.93 -4.88 9.80
N GLN A 66 -10.88 -4.56 8.92
CA GLN A 66 -10.60 -4.24 7.53
C GLN A 66 -10.35 -2.73 7.38
N LEU A 67 -9.16 -2.29 7.77
CA LEU A 67 -8.72 -0.92 7.58
C LEU A 67 -8.37 -0.67 6.10
N ASN A 68 -8.91 0.40 5.53
CA ASN A 68 -8.54 0.87 4.19
C ASN A 68 -7.92 2.27 4.21
N LEU A 69 -7.28 2.65 3.09
CA LEU A 69 -6.58 3.93 2.96
C LEU A 69 -7.54 5.13 3.12
N HIS A 70 -8.76 5.05 2.59
CA HIS A 70 -9.74 6.12 2.70
C HIS A 70 -10.08 6.42 4.17
N GLN A 71 -10.24 5.41 5.02
CA GLN A 71 -10.49 5.60 6.46
C GLN A 71 -9.33 6.32 7.15
N ILE A 72 -8.08 6.00 6.80
CA ILE A 72 -6.90 6.71 7.31
C ILE A 72 -6.95 8.19 6.90
N TYR A 73 -7.34 8.47 5.67
CA TYR A 73 -7.41 9.82 5.14
C TYR A 73 -8.59 10.63 5.69
N VAL A 74 -9.70 9.99 6.05
CA VAL A 74 -10.77 10.63 6.82
C VAL A 74 -10.25 11.07 8.19
N GLU A 75 -9.52 10.21 8.91
CA GLU A 75 -8.91 10.55 10.21
C GLU A 75 -7.85 11.65 10.10
N LEU A 76 -7.12 11.71 8.98
CA LEU A 76 -6.14 12.75 8.70
C LEU A 76 -6.82 14.08 8.39
N ALA A 77 -7.85 14.06 7.54
CA ALA A 77 -8.63 15.25 7.18
C ALA A 77 -9.28 15.89 8.41
N ASN A 78 -9.85 15.07 9.29
CA ASN A 78 -10.42 15.53 10.56
C ASN A 78 -9.36 16.20 11.45
N ALA A 79 -8.16 15.61 11.54
CA ALA A 79 -7.10 16.15 12.40
C ALA A 79 -6.46 17.44 11.86
N LEU A 80 -6.43 17.61 10.54
CA LEU A 80 -5.79 18.76 9.88
C LEU A 80 -6.80 19.80 9.37
N GLY A 81 -8.11 19.58 9.58
CA GLY A 81 -9.18 20.49 9.12
C GLY A 81 -9.30 20.56 7.59
N LEU A 82 -9.05 19.46 6.89
CA LEU A 82 -9.06 19.41 5.43
C LEU A 82 -10.47 19.18 4.89
N ASN A 83 -10.78 19.77 3.74
CA ASN A 83 -11.97 19.42 2.99
C ASN A 83 -11.78 18.12 2.18
N GLU A 84 -12.87 17.59 1.62
CA GLU A 84 -12.86 16.34 0.85
C GLU A 84 -11.91 16.37 -0.34
N LYS A 85 -11.84 17.50 -1.06
CA LYS A 85 -10.94 17.65 -2.22
C LYS A 85 -9.48 17.55 -1.80
N GLN A 86 -9.09 18.23 -0.72
CA GLN A 86 -7.73 18.19 -0.18
C GLN A 86 -7.38 16.79 0.35
N ARG A 87 -8.32 16.13 1.02
CA ARG A 87 -8.17 14.73 1.47
C ARG A 87 -7.85 13.83 0.28
N ASP A 88 -8.67 13.89 -0.77
CA ASP A 88 -8.55 13.01 -1.93
C ASP A 88 -7.28 13.31 -2.73
N GLU A 89 -6.90 14.58 -2.85
CA GLU A 89 -5.64 15.00 -3.46
C GLU A 89 -4.43 14.42 -2.72
N LEU A 90 -4.40 14.52 -1.39
CA LEU A 90 -3.31 13.95 -0.59
C LEU A 90 -3.30 12.42 -0.63
N MET A 91 -4.46 11.77 -0.69
CA MET A 91 -4.58 10.32 -0.80
C MET A 91 -4.02 9.82 -2.14
N ASN A 92 -4.41 10.47 -3.23
CA ASN A 92 -3.89 10.16 -4.56
C ASN A 92 -2.39 10.42 -4.65
N LEU A 93 -1.89 11.50 -4.02
CA LEU A 93 -0.47 11.79 -3.96
C LEU A 93 0.34 10.68 -3.27
N GLU A 94 -0.18 10.10 -2.19
CA GLU A 94 0.45 8.95 -1.52
C GLU A 94 0.46 7.72 -2.44
N LEU A 95 -0.65 7.41 -3.10
CA LEU A 95 -0.72 6.29 -4.06
C LEU A 95 0.26 6.46 -5.22
N GLU A 96 0.36 7.66 -5.79
CA GLU A 96 1.30 7.96 -6.88
C GLU A 96 2.75 7.85 -6.43
N LEU A 97 3.06 8.32 -5.22
CA LEU A 97 4.41 8.22 -4.66
C LEU A 97 4.79 6.76 -4.40
N GLU A 98 3.89 6.00 -3.77
CA GLU A 98 4.08 4.57 -3.48
C GLU A 98 4.31 3.79 -4.79
N ALA A 99 3.50 4.04 -5.82
CA ALA A 99 3.64 3.39 -7.13
C ALA A 99 5.00 3.68 -7.81
N LYS A 100 5.58 4.87 -7.61
CA LYS A 100 6.91 5.24 -8.13
C LYS A 100 8.06 4.57 -7.36
N LEU A 101 7.83 4.19 -6.11
CA LEU A 101 8.84 3.66 -5.20
C LEU A 101 8.74 2.15 -4.99
N ILE A 102 7.77 1.48 -5.62
CA ILE A 102 7.63 0.03 -5.61
C ILE A 102 8.36 -0.59 -6.79
N HIS A 103 9.09 -1.68 -6.52
CA HIS A 103 9.81 -2.47 -7.50
C HIS A 103 9.52 -3.97 -7.33
N PRO A 104 9.55 -4.76 -8.41
CA PRO A 104 9.46 -6.21 -8.27
C PRO A 104 10.68 -6.76 -7.54
N VAL A 105 10.45 -7.70 -6.62
CA VAL A 105 11.55 -8.49 -6.02
C VAL A 105 12.19 -9.35 -7.13
N PRO A 106 13.53 -9.47 -7.20
CA PRO A 106 14.18 -10.35 -8.15
C PRO A 106 13.58 -11.77 -8.10
N LEU A 107 13.38 -12.39 -9.26
CA LEU A 107 12.76 -13.72 -9.42
C LEU A 107 11.26 -13.81 -9.08
N ALA A 108 10.64 -12.80 -8.44
CA ALA A 108 9.22 -12.85 -8.11
C ALA A 108 8.32 -13.00 -9.35
N LYS A 109 8.71 -12.36 -10.47
CA LYS A 109 8.01 -12.50 -11.75
C LYS A 109 7.99 -13.95 -12.23
N GLU A 110 9.12 -14.64 -12.14
CA GLU A 110 9.26 -16.05 -12.54
C GLU A 110 8.45 -16.97 -11.61
N LEU A 111 8.47 -16.71 -10.31
CA LEU A 111 7.70 -17.46 -9.32
C LEU A 111 6.19 -17.34 -9.56
N VAL A 112 5.70 -16.12 -9.80
CA VAL A 112 4.28 -15.88 -10.09
C VAL A 112 3.90 -16.52 -11.43
N GLN A 113 4.75 -16.43 -12.45
CA GLN A 113 4.49 -17.07 -13.74
C GLN A 113 4.44 -18.60 -13.62
N ALA A 114 5.42 -19.20 -12.94
CA ALA A 114 5.44 -20.65 -12.70
C ALA A 114 4.23 -21.13 -11.90
N ALA A 115 3.68 -20.30 -11.00
CA ALA A 115 2.43 -20.62 -10.29
C ALA A 115 1.22 -20.59 -11.23
N ARG A 116 1.13 -19.59 -12.13
CA ARG A 116 0.07 -19.51 -13.15
C ARG A 116 0.12 -20.70 -14.11
N ASP A 117 1.31 -21.08 -14.55
CA ASP A 117 1.51 -22.18 -15.50
C ASP A 117 1.15 -23.56 -14.89
N ARG A 118 1.35 -23.73 -13.58
CA ARG A 118 0.88 -24.94 -12.86
C ARG A 118 -0.63 -25.04 -12.77
N THR A 119 -1.35 -23.92 -12.88
CA THR A 119 -2.82 -23.88 -12.86
C THR A 119 -3.40 -24.15 -14.26
N SER A 120 -2.67 -23.85 -15.34
CA SER A 120 -3.12 -24.10 -16.73
C SER A 120 -2.88 -25.53 -17.21
N VAL A 121 -1.97 -26.30 -16.57
CA VAL A 121 -1.79 -27.74 -16.85
C VAL A 121 -2.79 -28.57 -16.05
N SER A 122 -4.06 -28.55 -16.47
CA SER A 122 -5.10 -29.46 -15.96
C SER A 122 -6.16 -29.75 -17.02
N SER A 123 -5.78 -30.46 -18.09
CA SER A 123 -6.65 -31.47 -18.74
C SER A 123 -5.88 -32.17 -19.86
N SER A 124 -5.20 -33.26 -19.54
CA SER A 124 -4.93 -34.40 -20.44
C SER A 124 -4.18 -35.45 -19.64
N TYR A 125 -4.92 -36.34 -18.99
CA TYR A 125 -4.36 -37.62 -18.57
C TYR A 125 -4.26 -38.51 -19.82
N PRO A 126 -3.09 -39.06 -20.19
CA PRO A 126 -3.05 -40.14 -21.15
C PRO A 126 -3.60 -41.40 -20.47
N ILE A 127 -4.74 -41.89 -20.97
CA ILE A 127 -5.14 -43.28 -20.73
C ILE A 127 -4.19 -44.12 -21.56
N CYS A 128 -3.22 -44.79 -20.91
CA CYS A 128 -2.54 -45.93 -21.53
C CYS A 128 -3.57 -47.05 -21.71
N ILE A 129 -3.79 -47.47 -22.95
CA ILE A 129 -4.39 -48.76 -23.31
C ILE A 129 -3.24 -49.71 -23.59
#